data_AF-A0A7G7VLD0-F1
#
_entry.id   AF-A0A7G7VLD0-F1
#
_cell.length_a   1.000
_cell.length_b   1.000
_cell.length_c   1.000
_cell.angle_alpha   90.00
_cell.angle_beta   90.00
_cell.angle_gamma   90.00
#
_symmetry.space_group_name_H-M   'P 1'
#
loop_
_entity.id
_entity.type
_entity.pdbx_description
1 polymer ?
#
loop_
_entity_poly.entity_id
_entity_poly.type
_entity_poly.pdbx_seq_one_letter_code
_entity_poly.pdbx_strand_id
1 'polypeptide(L)'
;MKWVSHVTLTGTIAYAITADPMCTAAAALGAVLPDKIEGTPASQGWSTWRSRHRGWSHWPVLYLALIGGLAQAKAYFFYDAAFFSVLTWLFIGALLHIAEDAVCGKVPGITPTQKVGIRLFSVGSFREYAFVLFCIVVVYAGQYILRI
;
A
#
# COMPACT_ATOMS: atom_id res chain seq x y z
N MET A 1 -4.93 4.54 -7.37
CA MET A 1 -4.56 4.03 -8.72
C MET A 1 -5.48 2.86 -9.03
N LYS A 2 -5.34 2.17 -10.17
CA LYS A 2 -5.98 0.88 -10.38
C LYS A 2 -5.35 -0.14 -9.42
N TRP A 3 -6.15 -1.10 -8.95
CA TRP A 3 -5.66 -2.18 -8.08
C TRP A 3 -4.49 -2.96 -8.71
N VAL A 4 -4.50 -3.18 -10.04
CA VAL A 4 -3.40 -3.85 -10.75
C VAL A 4 -2.10 -3.04 -10.67
N SER A 5 -2.20 -1.71 -10.77
CA SER A 5 -1.06 -0.81 -10.62
C SER A 5 -0.50 -0.86 -9.21
N HIS A 6 -1.38 -0.86 -8.19
CA HIS A 6 -0.98 -0.99 -6.80
C HIS A 6 -0.24 -2.30 -6.53
N VAL A 7 -0.85 -3.43 -6.90
CA VAL A 7 -0.26 -4.76 -6.73
C VAL A 7 1.08 -4.87 -7.44
N THR A 8 1.17 -4.41 -8.70
CA THR A 8 2.40 -4.51 -9.49
C THR A 8 3.53 -3.70 -8.87
N LEU A 9 3.28 -2.43 -8.52
CA LEU A 9 4.32 -1.55 -7.99
C LEU A 9 4.75 -1.99 -6.58
N THR A 10 3.79 -2.19 -5.68
CA THR A 10 4.05 -2.62 -4.31
C THR A 10 4.73 -3.99 -4.27
N GLY A 11 4.28 -4.96 -5.09
CA GLY A 11 4.92 -6.26 -5.20
C GLY A 11 6.35 -6.16 -5.73
N THR A 12 6.61 -5.31 -6.73
CA THR A 12 7.96 -5.08 -7.24
C THR A 12 8.88 -4.51 -6.16
N ILE A 13 8.41 -3.49 -5.41
CA ILE A 13 9.16 -2.90 -4.31
C ILE A 13 9.47 -3.95 -3.23
N ALA A 14 8.47 -4.72 -2.81
CA ALA A 14 8.63 -5.74 -1.78
C ALA A 14 9.62 -6.83 -2.21
N TYR A 15 9.54 -7.31 -3.46
CA TYR A 15 10.45 -8.33 -3.96
C TYR A 15 11.88 -7.81 -4.10
N ALA A 16 12.05 -6.58 -4.60
CA ALA A 16 13.37 -5.96 -4.73
C ALA A 16 14.06 -5.76 -3.38
N ILE A 17 13.31 -5.52 -2.30
CA ILE A 17 13.86 -5.34 -0.95
C ILE A 17 14.15 -6.67 -0.25
N THR A 18 13.33 -7.70 -0.49
CA THR A 18 13.35 -8.93 0.32
C THR A 18 13.92 -10.15 -0.39
N ALA A 19 13.86 -10.19 -1.72
CA ALA A 19 14.00 -11.39 -2.54
C ALA A 19 13.10 -12.56 -2.08
N ASP A 20 12.05 -12.30 -1.29
CA ASP A 20 11.18 -13.29 -0.67
C ASP A 20 9.79 -13.26 -1.34
N PRO A 21 9.39 -14.35 -2.02
CA PRO A 21 8.07 -14.45 -2.66
C PRO A 21 6.88 -14.37 -1.70
N MET A 22 7.02 -14.85 -0.47
CA MET A 22 5.96 -14.84 0.54
C MET A 22 5.76 -13.43 1.10
N CYS A 23 6.83 -12.70 1.40
CA CYS A 23 6.75 -11.29 1.78
C CYS A 23 6.15 -10.44 0.64
N THR A 24 6.54 -10.75 -0.61
CA THR A 24 6.02 -10.10 -1.81
C THR A 24 4.51 -10.33 -1.98
N ALA A 25 4.05 -11.58 -1.83
CA ALA A 25 2.64 -11.91 -1.89
C ALA A 25 1.83 -11.23 -0.78
N ALA A 26 2.38 -11.18 0.45
CA ALA A 26 1.76 -10.49 1.56
C ALA A 26 1.61 -8.98 1.28
N ALA A 27 2.66 -8.33 0.77
CA ALA A 27 2.62 -6.92 0.39
C ALA A 27 1.63 -6.65 -0.75
N ALA A 28 1.57 -7.51 -1.76
CA ALA A 28 0.60 -7.41 -2.84
C ALA A 28 -0.86 -7.52 -2.34
N LEU A 29 -1.13 -8.40 -1.38
CA LEU A 29 -2.45 -8.47 -0.72
C LEU A 29 -2.72 -7.22 0.12
N GLY A 30 -1.71 -6.73 0.83
CA GLY A 30 -1.76 -5.45 1.56
C GLY A 30 -2.10 -4.27 0.65
N ALA A 31 -1.56 -4.27 -0.57
CA ALA A 31 -1.73 -3.20 -1.56
C ALA A 31 -3.17 -3.05 -2.08
N VAL A 32 -4.08 -3.96 -1.74
CA VAL A 32 -5.51 -3.83 -2.07
C VAL A 32 -6.39 -3.73 -0.83
N LEU A 33 -5.83 -3.95 0.36
CA LEU A 33 -6.56 -4.05 1.61
C LEU A 33 -7.36 -2.77 1.95
N PRO A 34 -6.80 -1.55 1.88
CA PRO A 34 -7.55 -0.33 2.17
C PRO A 34 -8.84 -0.20 1.32
N ASP A 35 -8.69 -0.34 0.00
CA ASP A 35 -9.81 -0.28 -0.94
C ASP A 35 -10.86 -1.37 -0.68
N LYS A 36 -10.42 -2.58 -0.35
CA LYS A 36 -11.33 -3.69 -0.06
C LYS A 36 -12.14 -3.46 1.22
N ILE A 37 -11.54 -2.86 2.25
CA ILE A 37 -12.25 -2.49 3.49
C ILE A 37 -13.34 -1.46 3.21
N GLU A 38 -13.09 -0.51 2.31
CA GLU A 38 -14.08 0.50 1.91
C GLU A 38 -15.18 -0.02 0.98
N GLY A 39 -14.95 -1.19 0.36
CA GLY A 39 -15.88 -1.85 -0.55
C GLY A 39 -15.88 -1.20 -1.94
N THR A 40 -16.95 -1.41 -2.69
CA THR A 40 -17.03 -0.97 -4.10
C THR A 40 -18.24 -0.07 -4.35
N PRO A 41 -18.21 0.78 -5.40
CA PRO A 41 -19.39 1.49 -5.85
C PRO A 41 -20.57 0.57 -6.20
N ALA A 42 -20.30 -0.63 -6.69
CA ALA A 42 -21.34 -1.59 -7.05
C ALA A 42 -22.10 -2.12 -5.82
N SER A 43 -21.45 -2.23 -4.66
CA SER A 43 -22.07 -2.75 -3.45
C SER A 43 -22.79 -1.70 -2.59
N GLN A 44 -22.43 -0.41 -2.71
CA GLN A 44 -22.93 0.65 -1.82
C GLN A 44 -23.48 1.89 -2.55
N GLY A 45 -23.37 1.94 -3.88
CA GLY A 45 -23.68 3.12 -4.69
C GLY A 45 -22.51 4.11 -4.77
N TRP A 46 -22.38 4.79 -5.92
CA TRP A 46 -21.24 5.68 -6.22
C TRP A 46 -21.08 6.82 -5.21
N SER A 47 -22.16 7.51 -4.84
CA SER A 47 -22.11 8.66 -3.92
C SER A 47 -21.65 8.25 -2.52
N THR A 48 -22.22 7.18 -1.98
CA THR A 48 -21.89 6.62 -0.66
C THR A 48 -20.45 6.13 -0.62
N TRP A 49 -20.02 5.38 -1.63
CA TRP A 49 -18.63 4.94 -1.73
C TRP A 49 -17.69 6.14 -1.82
N ARG A 50 -18.00 7.12 -2.69
CA ARG A 50 -17.10 8.25 -2.94
C ARG A 50 -16.90 9.15 -1.73
N SER A 51 -17.91 9.29 -0.87
CA SER A 51 -17.82 10.09 0.37
C SER A 51 -17.00 9.40 1.46
N ARG A 52 -16.93 8.07 1.44
CA ARG A 52 -16.14 7.26 2.39
C ARG A 52 -14.75 6.89 1.86
N HIS A 53 -14.59 6.87 0.55
CA HIS A 53 -13.37 6.42 -0.09
C HIS A 53 -12.18 7.30 0.29
N ARG A 54 -11.04 6.66 0.58
CA ARG A 54 -9.85 7.29 1.16
C ARG A 54 -10.15 7.93 2.52
N GLY A 55 -10.87 7.17 3.33
CA GLY A 55 -11.26 7.49 4.70
C GLY A 55 -10.33 6.80 5.70
N TRP A 56 -10.90 6.18 6.73
CA TRP A 56 -10.14 5.55 7.82
C TRP A 56 -9.21 4.42 7.39
N SER A 57 -9.63 3.60 6.42
CA SER A 57 -8.78 2.52 5.91
C SER A 57 -7.55 3.04 5.15
N HIS A 58 -7.54 4.31 4.76
CA HIS A 58 -6.40 4.95 4.09
C HIS A 58 -5.59 5.83 5.04
N TRP A 59 -5.78 5.71 6.36
CA TRP A 59 -5.03 6.48 7.33
C TRP A 59 -3.70 5.78 7.66
N PRO A 60 -2.53 6.31 7.26
CA PRO A 60 -1.26 5.59 7.38
C PRO A 60 -0.86 5.32 8.83
N VAL A 61 -1.26 6.19 9.77
CA VAL A 61 -0.96 6.03 11.19
C VAL A 61 -1.59 4.74 11.75
N LEU A 62 -2.73 4.28 11.21
CA LEU A 62 -3.36 3.02 11.61
C LEU A 62 -2.40 1.84 11.37
N TYR A 63 -1.84 1.73 10.17
CA TYR A 63 -0.95 0.64 9.81
C TYR A 63 0.42 0.75 10.49
N LEU A 64 0.93 1.96 10.70
CA LEU A 64 2.14 2.17 11.50
C LEU A 64 1.93 1.71 12.95
N ALA A 65 0.77 2.01 13.55
CA ALA A 65 0.43 1.54 14.89
C ALA A 65 0.30 0.02 14.94
N LEU A 66 -0.30 -0.61 13.92
CA LEU A 66 -0.40 -2.08 13.82
C LEU A 66 0.97 -2.74 13.69
N ILE A 67 1.87 -2.20 12.85
CA ILE A 67 3.26 -2.69 12.72
C ILE A 67 4.00 -2.54 14.05
N GLY A 68 3.87 -1.39 14.73
CA GLY A 68 4.44 -1.18 16.06
C GLY A 68 3.91 -2.18 17.09
N GLY A 69 2.61 -2.45 17.07
CA GLY A 69 1.96 -3.46 17.89
C GLY A 69 2.50 -4.87 17.63
N LEU A 70 2.63 -5.27 16.36
CA LEU A 70 3.26 -6.55 15.98
C LEU A 70 4.70 -6.67 16.47
N ALA A 71 5.46 -5.57 16.37
CA ALA A 71 6.85 -5.53 16.82
C ALA A 71 6.99 -5.71 18.34
N GLN A 72 5.99 -5.32 19.13
CA GLN A 72 5.94 -5.60 20.57
C GLN A 72 5.40 -7.01 20.85
N ALA A 73 4.34 -7.42 20.15
CA ALA A 73 3.67 -8.71 20.31
C ALA A 73 4.60 -9.91 20.11
N LYS A 74 5.59 -9.81 19.21
CA LYS A 74 6.58 -10.88 18.96
C LYS A 74 7.33 -11.34 20.23
N ALA A 75 7.41 -10.48 21.25
CA ALA A 75 8.07 -10.80 22.52
C ALA A 75 7.18 -11.61 23.49
N TYR A 76 5.87 -11.63 23.25
CA TYR A 76 4.88 -12.19 24.18
C TYR A 76 4.13 -13.41 23.62
N PHE A 77 4.04 -13.54 22.29
CA PHE A 77 3.32 -14.64 21.64
C PHE A 77 4.27 -15.61 20.94
N PHE A 78 4.02 -16.91 21.12
CA PHE A 78 4.77 -17.99 20.48
C PHE A 78 4.19 -18.31 19.10
N TYR A 79 4.45 -17.45 18.12
CA TYR A 79 4.24 -17.72 16.70
C TYR A 79 5.57 -17.74 15.95
N ASP A 80 5.60 -18.36 14.77
CA ASP A 80 6.80 -18.41 13.96
C ASP A 80 7.17 -17.00 13.41
N ALA A 81 8.45 -16.81 13.08
CA ALA A 81 8.95 -15.53 12.58
C ALA A 81 8.35 -15.16 11.20
N ALA A 82 7.99 -16.15 10.39
CA ALA A 82 7.38 -15.94 9.09
C ALA A 82 5.96 -15.35 9.22
N PHE A 83 5.18 -15.76 10.22
CA PHE A 83 3.86 -15.21 10.54
C PHE A 83 3.94 -13.71 10.80
N PHE A 84 4.86 -13.29 11.67
CA PHE A 84 5.07 -11.86 11.95
C PHE A 84 5.59 -11.11 10.71
N SER A 85 6.47 -11.73 9.92
CA SER A 85 6.96 -11.13 8.67
C SER A 85 5.82 -10.91 7.66
N VAL A 86 4.98 -11.92 7.44
CA VAL A 86 3.82 -11.86 6.54
C VAL A 86 2.86 -10.76 6.95
N LEU A 87 2.48 -10.69 8.24
CA LEU A 87 1.59 -9.63 8.71
C LEU A 87 2.22 -8.24 8.59
N THR A 88 3.51 -8.13 8.88
CA THR A 88 4.25 -6.87 8.74
C THR A 88 4.24 -6.41 7.28
N TRP A 89 4.59 -7.29 6.34
CA TRP A 89 4.59 -6.98 4.91
C TRP A 89 3.20 -6.72 4.34
N LEU A 90 2.16 -7.36 4.87
CA LEU A 90 0.77 -7.02 4.56
C LEU A 90 0.42 -5.59 4.96
N PHE A 91 0.85 -5.12 6.14
CA PHE A 91 0.65 -3.72 6.54
C PHE A 91 1.55 -2.73 5.80
N ILE A 92 2.79 -3.12 5.46
CA ILE A 92 3.65 -2.33 4.57
C ILE A 92 3.00 -2.17 3.19
N GLY A 93 2.38 -3.23 2.66
CA GLY A 93 1.64 -3.15 1.40
C GLY A 93 0.49 -2.14 1.45
N ALA A 94 -0.26 -2.10 2.56
CA ALA A 94 -1.30 -1.10 2.76
C ALA A 94 -0.73 0.34 2.85
N LEU A 95 0.44 0.52 3.48
CA LEU A 95 1.13 1.81 3.51
C LEU A 95 1.58 2.26 2.12
N LEU A 96 2.11 1.35 1.31
CA LEU A 96 2.51 1.63 -0.07
C LEU A 96 1.29 1.98 -0.93
N HIS A 97 0.17 1.26 -0.80
CA HIS A 97 -1.10 1.64 -1.42
C HIS A 97 -1.49 3.08 -1.12
N ILE A 98 -1.47 3.48 0.16
CA ILE A 98 -1.81 4.84 0.59
C ILE A 98 -0.85 5.87 -0.02
N ALA A 99 0.46 5.58 -0.04
CA ALA A 99 1.46 6.46 -0.64
C ALA A 99 1.23 6.63 -2.15
N GLU A 100 0.98 5.54 -2.86
CA GLU A 100 0.64 5.54 -4.29
C GLU A 100 -0.66 6.30 -4.56
N ASP A 101 -1.67 6.16 -3.69
CA ASP A 101 -2.92 6.89 -3.78
C ASP A 101 -2.79 8.39 -3.53
N ALA A 102 -1.81 8.79 -2.71
CA ALA A 102 -1.44 10.19 -2.46
C ALA A 102 -0.82 10.88 -3.69
N VAL A 103 -0.34 10.11 -4.68
CA VAL A 103 0.21 10.66 -5.94
C VAL A 103 -0.88 10.98 -6.96
N CYS A 104 -2.03 10.31 -6.87
CA CYS A 104 -3.15 10.45 -7.81
C CYS A 104 -4.43 11.03 -7.18
N GLY A 105 -4.39 11.39 -5.89
CA GLY A 105 -5.42 12.18 -5.22
C GLY A 105 -5.11 12.35 -3.73
N LYS A 106 -6.11 12.77 -2.95
CA LYS A 106 -5.91 13.07 -1.53
C LYS A 106 -6.24 11.86 -0.64
N VAL A 107 -5.41 11.63 0.37
CA VAL A 107 -5.56 10.62 1.44
C VAL A 107 -5.40 11.28 2.81
N PRO A 108 -5.80 10.63 3.92
CA PRO A 108 -5.52 11.13 5.26
C PRO A 108 -4.03 11.30 5.54
N GLY A 109 -3.69 12.32 6.34
CA GLY A 109 -2.33 12.62 6.76
C GLY A 109 -2.00 12.04 8.15
N ILE A 110 -1.42 12.87 9.02
CA ILE A 110 -1.13 12.50 10.41
C ILE A 110 -2.44 12.35 11.19
N THR A 111 -3.38 13.28 11.01
CA THR A 111 -4.75 13.14 11.53
C THR A 111 -5.69 12.62 10.45
N PRO A 112 -6.78 11.89 10.81
CA PRO A 112 -7.72 11.36 9.82
C PRO A 112 -8.50 12.46 9.07
N THR A 113 -8.56 13.67 9.64
CA THR A 113 -9.22 14.84 9.05
C THR A 113 -8.35 15.61 8.06
N GLN A 114 -7.02 15.52 8.19
CA GLN A 114 -6.09 16.10 7.22
C GLN A 114 -6.22 15.41 5.87
N LYS A 115 -6.03 16.14 4.77
CA LYS A 115 -6.03 15.58 3.41
C LYS A 115 -4.76 16.01 2.69
N VAL A 116 -3.86 15.06 2.49
CA VAL A 116 -2.55 15.24 1.84
C VAL A 116 -2.53 14.48 0.51
N GLY A 117 -1.66 14.89 -0.40
CA GLY A 117 -1.52 14.28 -1.72
C GLY A 117 -1.78 15.25 -2.86
N ILE A 118 -1.31 14.84 -4.03
CA ILE A 118 -1.37 15.57 -5.29
C ILE A 118 -2.12 14.73 -6.32
N ARG A 119 -2.46 15.33 -7.46
CA ARG A 119 -3.11 14.62 -8.56
C ARG A 119 -2.23 14.70 -9.81
N LEU A 120 -1.14 13.92 -9.83
CA LEU A 120 -0.23 13.88 -10.99
C LEU A 120 -0.92 13.38 -12.26
N PHE A 121 -1.87 12.46 -12.12
CA PHE A 121 -2.62 11.87 -13.21
C PHE A 121 -4.03 11.44 -12.76
N SER A 122 -4.90 11.14 -13.72
CA SER A 122 -6.20 10.54 -13.47
C SER A 122 -6.09 9.01 -13.41
N VAL A 123 -6.87 8.39 -12.51
CA VAL A 123 -6.87 6.93 -12.34
C VAL A 123 -7.30 6.23 -13.63
N GLY A 124 -6.56 5.20 -14.03
CA GLY A 124 -6.77 4.44 -15.28
C GLY A 124 -6.28 5.13 -16.55
N SER A 125 -5.62 6.29 -16.45
CA SER A 125 -5.04 6.97 -17.61
C SER A 125 -3.70 6.34 -18.02
N PHE A 126 -3.29 6.56 -19.27
CA PHE A 126 -1.95 6.17 -19.75
C PHE A 126 -0.81 6.67 -18.84
N ARG A 127 -0.96 7.88 -18.28
CA ARG A 127 0.03 8.49 -17.37
C ARG A 127 0.21 7.69 -16.08
N GLU A 128 -0.82 6.99 -15.61
CA GLU A 128 -0.70 6.09 -14.46
C GLU A 128 0.27 4.94 -14.76
N TYR A 129 0.07 4.26 -15.89
CA TYR A 129 0.92 3.13 -16.28
C TYR A 129 2.36 3.57 -16.55
N ALA A 130 2.56 4.72 -17.20
CA ALA A 130 3.89 5.30 -17.40
C ALA A 130 4.58 5.64 -16.07
N PHE A 131 3.83 6.18 -15.09
CA PHE A 131 4.34 6.46 -13.75
C PHE A 131 4.76 5.18 -13.02
N VAL A 132 3.93 4.13 -13.06
CA VAL A 132 4.25 2.82 -12.45
C VAL A 132 5.51 2.24 -13.06
N LEU A 133 5.61 2.23 -14.40
CA LEU A 133 6.80 1.73 -15.09
C LEU A 133 8.05 2.52 -14.70
N PHE A 134 7.94 3.85 -14.63
CA PHE A 134 9.03 4.70 -14.17
C PHE A 134 9.48 4.33 -12.75
N CYS A 135 8.55 4.16 -11.81
CA CYS A 135 8.88 3.76 -10.45
C CYS A 135 9.56 2.39 -10.40
N ILE A 136 9.11 1.41 -11.19
CA ILE A 136 9.74 0.08 -11.30
C ILE A 136 11.20 0.21 -11.79
N VAL A 137 11.45 1.01 -12.82
CA VAL A 137 12.81 1.27 -13.31
C VAL A 137 13.67 1.90 -12.22
N VAL A 138 13.14 2.86 -11.47
CA VAL A 138 13.85 3.50 -10.35
C VAL A 138 14.18 2.50 -9.25
N VAL A 139 13.25 1.59 -8.91
CA VAL A 139 13.48 0.53 -7.91
C VAL A 139 14.64 -0.36 -8.33
N TYR A 140 14.62 -0.90 -9.55
CA TYR A 140 15.69 -1.78 -10.02
C TYR A 140 17.02 -1.07 -10.26
N ALA A 141 17.00 0.18 -10.72
CA ALA A 141 18.21 0.99 -10.81
C ALA A 141 18.83 1.23 -9.43
N GLY A 142 17.99 1.54 -8.43
CA GLY A 142 18.41 1.67 -7.04
C GLY A 142 19.00 0.38 -6.50
N GLN A 143 18.33 -0.75 -6.73
CA GLN A 143 18.81 -2.08 -6.35
C GLN A 143 20.19 -2.37 -6.95
N TYR A 144 20.37 -2.12 -8.25
CA TYR A 144 21.64 -2.30 -8.95
C TYR A 144 22.76 -1.42 -8.40
N ILE A 145 22.47 -0.14 -8.13
CA ILE A 145 23.46 0.82 -7.62
C ILE A 145 23.86 0.48 -6.18
N LEU A 146 22.90 0.13 -5.34
CA LEU A 146 23.10 -0.19 -3.92
C LEU A 146 23.64 -1.60 -3.69
N ARG A 147 23.62 -2.45 -4.73
CA ARG A 147 24.03 -3.87 -4.69
C ARG A 147 23.29 -4.67 -3.61
N ILE A 148 21.99 -4.42 -3.48
CA ILE A 148 21.09 -5.12 -2.57
C ILE A 148 20.21 -6.12 -3.31
#